data_AF-E9PS21-F1
#
_entry.id   AF-E9PS21-F1
#
_cell.length_a   1.000
_cell.length_b   1.000
_cell.length_c   1.000
_cell.angle_alpha   90.00
_cell.angle_beta   90.00
_cell.angle_gamma   90.00
#
_symmetry.space_group_name_H-M   'P 1'
#
loop_
_entity.id
_entity.type
_entity.pdbx_description
1 polymer ?
#
loop_
_entity_poly.entity_id
_entity_poly.type
_entity_poly.pdbx_seq_one_letter_code
_entity_poly.pdbx_strand_id
1 'polypeptide(L)'
;MAEPGHSHHLSARVRGRTERRIPRLWRLLLWAGTAFQVTQGTGPELHACKESEYHYEYTACDSTGSRWRVAVPHTPGLCTSLPDPIKGTECSFSCNAGEFLDMKDQSCKPCAEGRYSLGTGIRFDEWDELPHGFASLSANMELDDSAAESTG
;
A
#
# COMPACT_ATOMS: atom_id res chain seq x y z
N MET A 1 -23.19 49.45 32.47
CA MET A 1 -23.92 50.29 31.50
C MET A 1 -24.12 51.68 32.09
N ALA A 2 -23.42 52.70 31.58
CA ALA A 2 -23.71 54.15 31.59
C ALA A 2 -22.40 54.94 31.34
N GLU A 3 -22.31 55.54 30.15
CA GLU A 3 -21.40 56.62 29.67
C GLU A 3 -21.77 57.98 30.32
N PRO A 4 -21.21 59.15 29.93
CA PRO A 4 -19.87 59.56 29.45
C PRO A 4 -19.35 60.84 30.14
N GLY A 5 -18.17 61.32 29.73
CA GLY A 5 -17.88 62.75 29.72
C GLY A 5 -16.40 63.06 29.57
N HIS A 6 -16.01 63.76 28.50
CA HIS A 6 -15.23 65.00 28.54
C HIS A 6 -15.14 65.59 27.13
N SER A 7 -15.51 66.87 27.06
CA SER A 7 -15.42 67.76 25.90
C SER A 7 -13.95 68.02 25.53
N HIS A 8 -13.66 68.35 24.27
CA HIS A 8 -13.17 69.69 23.89
C HIS A 8 -12.62 69.73 22.45
N HIS A 9 -13.06 70.78 21.76
CA HIS A 9 -12.39 71.50 20.70
C HIS A 9 -12.25 70.85 19.30
N LEU A 10 -13.21 71.19 18.43
CA LEU A 10 -12.92 71.38 17.02
C LEU A 10 -11.92 72.53 16.85
N SER A 11 -10.85 72.29 16.09
CA SER A 11 -10.16 73.33 15.34
C SER A 11 -9.80 72.77 13.98
N ALA A 12 -10.53 73.23 12.97
CA ALA A 12 -10.29 72.90 11.58
C ALA A 12 -8.98 73.56 11.11
N ARG A 13 -8.08 72.78 10.51
CA ARG A 13 -7.11 73.31 9.55
C ARG A 13 -7.01 72.43 8.33
N VAL A 14 -7.00 73.13 7.21
CA VAL A 14 -7.20 72.67 5.86
C VAL A 14 -6.01 71.85 5.36
N ARG A 15 -6.38 70.77 4.68
CA ARG A 15 -5.66 69.85 3.80
C ARG A 15 -4.57 70.52 2.94
N GLY A 16 -3.31 70.13 3.16
CA GLY A 16 -2.19 70.31 2.24
C GLY A 16 -1.67 68.95 1.77
N ARG A 17 -2.08 68.53 0.57
CA ARG A 17 -1.67 67.28 -0.10
C ARG A 17 -0.26 67.46 -0.68
N THR A 18 0.76 66.89 -0.04
CA THR A 18 2.14 66.88 -0.56
C THR A 18 2.37 65.64 -1.40
N GLU A 19 2.19 65.80 -2.71
CA GLU A 19 2.43 64.79 -3.73
C GLU A 19 3.94 64.71 -4.02
N ARG A 20 4.63 63.74 -3.40
CA ARG A 20 6.04 63.45 -3.71
C ARG A 20 6.12 62.77 -5.08
N ARG A 21 6.49 63.53 -6.10
CA ARG A 21 6.84 63.02 -7.44
C ARG A 21 8.07 62.12 -7.35
N ILE A 22 7.86 60.82 -7.55
CA ILE A 22 8.91 59.82 -7.66
C ILE A 22 9.39 59.80 -9.14
N PRO A 23 10.69 60.01 -9.43
CA PRO A 23 11.20 60.10 -10.79
C PRO A 23 11.24 58.70 -11.45
N ARG A 24 10.61 58.60 -12.63
CA ARG A 24 10.34 57.36 -13.40
C ARG A 24 11.55 56.67 -14.06
N LEU A 25 12.79 56.93 -13.64
CA LEU A 25 13.98 56.55 -14.44
C LEU A 25 15.09 55.76 -13.72
N TRP A 26 14.89 55.27 -12.50
CA TRP A 26 15.86 54.38 -11.86
C TRP A 26 15.23 53.03 -11.48
N ARG A 27 15.84 51.96 -12.00
CA ARG A 27 15.65 50.52 -11.72
C ARG A 27 14.72 49.74 -12.66
N LEU A 28 14.95 49.90 -13.96
CA LEU A 28 14.69 48.89 -15.01
C LEU A 28 15.75 47.76 -15.02
N LEU A 29 16.36 47.40 -13.87
CA LEU A 29 17.38 46.35 -13.77
C LEU A 29 17.14 45.47 -12.54
N LEU A 30 16.01 44.76 -12.54
CA LEU A 30 15.78 43.52 -11.78
C LEU A 30 15.12 42.51 -12.75
N TRP A 31 15.79 42.26 -13.87
CA TRP A 31 15.57 41.06 -14.66
C TRP A 31 16.53 39.98 -14.13
N ALA A 32 16.03 38.74 -14.12
CA ALA A 32 16.74 37.49 -13.84
C ALA A 32 16.97 37.12 -12.36
N GLY A 33 15.95 36.51 -11.76
CA GLY A 33 16.07 35.78 -10.49
C GLY A 33 15.01 34.68 -10.42
N THR A 34 15.17 33.66 -11.26
CA THR A 34 14.52 32.34 -11.23
C THR A 34 13.06 32.31 -10.80
N ALA A 35 12.16 32.37 -11.79
CA ALA A 35 10.88 31.69 -11.65
C ALA A 35 11.20 30.18 -11.55
N PHE A 36 11.30 29.67 -10.32
CA PHE A 36 11.34 28.24 -10.05
C PHE A 36 9.95 27.72 -10.44
N GLN A 37 9.79 27.38 -11.72
CA GLN A 37 8.63 26.65 -12.19
C GLN A 37 8.71 25.29 -11.51
N VAL A 38 8.01 25.14 -10.39
CA VAL A 38 7.62 23.84 -9.87
C VAL A 38 6.74 23.25 -10.97
N THR A 39 7.33 22.44 -11.83
CA THR A 39 6.60 21.53 -12.70
C THR A 39 5.87 20.58 -11.77
N GLN A 40 4.62 20.92 -11.41
CA GLN A 40 3.68 19.91 -10.93
C GLN A 40 3.60 18.89 -12.05
N GLY A 41 4.19 17.70 -11.82
CA GLY A 41 4.01 16.58 -12.71
C GLY A 41 2.51 16.29 -12.76
N THR A 42 1.86 16.69 -13.84
CA THR A 42 0.56 16.17 -14.23
C THR A 42 0.80 14.72 -14.64
N GLY A 43 0.90 13.84 -13.65
CA GLY A 43 0.69 12.42 -13.87
C GLY A 43 -0.71 12.24 -14.49
N PRO A 44 -0.90 11.23 -15.36
CA PRO A 44 -2.21 10.93 -15.89
C PRO A 44 -3.21 10.79 -14.74
N GLU A 45 -4.36 11.45 -14.85
CA GLU A 45 -5.47 11.31 -13.90
C GLU A 45 -5.95 9.85 -13.98
N LEU A 46 -5.55 9.04 -13.01
CA LEU A 46 -5.85 7.61 -12.98
C LEU A 46 -7.32 7.39 -12.63
N HIS A 47 -7.95 6.43 -13.30
CA HIS A 47 -9.34 6.08 -13.01
C HIS A 47 -9.47 5.27 -11.71
N ALA A 48 -10.71 5.16 -11.23
CA ALA A 48 -11.05 4.24 -10.15
C ALA A 48 -10.96 2.79 -10.64
N CYS A 49 -10.31 1.91 -9.86
CA CYS A 49 -10.11 0.52 -10.26
C CYS A 49 -11.45 -0.22 -10.41
N LYS A 50 -11.62 -0.90 -11.55
CA LYS A 50 -12.71 -1.85 -11.77
C LYS A 50 -12.38 -3.19 -11.12
N GLU A 51 -13.41 -4.00 -10.85
CA GLU A 51 -13.23 -5.32 -10.24
C GLU A 51 -12.37 -6.29 -11.07
N SER A 52 -12.26 -6.08 -12.39
CA SER A 52 -11.37 -6.85 -13.26
C SER A 52 -9.89 -6.41 -13.22
N GLU A 53 -9.60 -5.27 -12.58
CA GLU A 53 -8.26 -4.64 -12.58
C GLU A 53 -7.46 -4.93 -11.31
N TYR A 54 -8.05 -5.66 -10.36
CA TYR A 54 -7.41 -6.10 -9.13
C TYR A 54 -7.88 -7.50 -8.73
N HIS A 55 -7.15 -8.13 -7.83
CA HIS A 55 -7.55 -9.35 -7.13
C HIS A 55 -7.41 -9.14 -5.62
N TYR A 56 -7.92 -10.07 -4.83
CA TYR A 56 -7.83 -10.00 -3.37
C TYR A 56 -6.74 -10.92 -2.85
N GLU A 57 -5.94 -10.41 -1.93
CA GLU A 57 -4.91 -11.17 -1.21
C GLU A 57 -5.06 -10.96 0.30
N TYR A 58 -4.48 -11.88 1.07
CA TYR A 58 -4.29 -11.68 2.50
C TYR A 58 -2.93 -11.07 2.80
N THR A 59 -2.91 -10.14 3.75
CA THR A 59 -1.65 -9.68 4.34
C THR A 59 -1.00 -10.80 5.16
N ALA A 60 0.26 -10.60 5.50
CA ALA A 60 0.92 -11.40 6.52
C ALA A 60 0.14 -11.37 7.84
N CYS A 61 0.26 -12.46 8.60
CA CYS A 61 -0.29 -12.58 9.94
C CYS A 61 0.46 -11.68 10.92
N ASP A 62 -0.27 -10.99 11.78
CA ASP A 62 0.30 -10.33 12.94
C ASP A 62 0.56 -11.32 14.09
N SER A 63 1.12 -10.82 15.20
CA SER A 63 1.41 -11.61 16.39
C SER A 63 0.18 -12.18 17.09
N THR A 64 -1.02 -11.70 16.77
CA THR A 64 -2.29 -12.17 17.33
C THR A 64 -2.98 -13.21 16.44
N GLY A 65 -2.41 -13.52 15.27
CA GLY A 65 -3.01 -14.41 14.29
C GLY A 65 -4.08 -13.75 13.41
N SER A 66 -4.22 -12.42 13.50
CA SER A 66 -5.09 -11.62 12.65
C SER A 66 -4.38 -11.20 11.37
N ARG A 67 -5.18 -10.97 10.32
CA ARG A 67 -4.73 -10.50 9.01
C ARG A 67 -5.84 -9.72 8.31
N TRP A 68 -5.49 -9.04 7.23
CA TRP A 68 -6.42 -8.24 6.43
C TRP A 68 -6.53 -8.81 5.03
N ARG A 69 -7.72 -8.70 4.44
CA ARG A 69 -7.91 -8.90 3.01
C ARG A 69 -7.80 -7.57 2.31
N VAL A 70 -6.91 -7.47 1.35
CA VAL A 70 -6.61 -6.25 0.58
C VAL A 70 -6.86 -6.47 -0.90
N ALA A 71 -7.23 -5.42 -1.62
CA ALA A 71 -7.29 -5.44 -3.08
C ALA A 71 -5.91 -5.06 -3.64
N VAL A 72 -5.38 -5.88 -4.55
CA VAL A 72 -4.06 -5.73 -5.18
C VAL A 72 -4.25 -5.52 -6.68
N PRO A 73 -3.85 -4.36 -7.25
CA PRO A 73 -3.93 -4.13 -8.68
C PRO A 73 -3.09 -5.14 -9.46
N HIS A 74 -3.60 -5.61 -10.60
CA HIS A 74 -2.83 -6.43 -11.53
C HIS A 74 -1.63 -5.66 -12.13
N THR A 75 -1.77 -4.34 -12.25
CA THR A 75 -0.74 -3.47 -12.81
C THR A 75 -0.54 -2.26 -11.90
N PRO A 76 0.64 -2.10 -11.27
CA PRO A 76 0.95 -0.95 -10.44
C PRO A 76 0.80 0.36 -11.22
N GLY A 77 0.14 1.35 -10.62
CA GLY A 77 -0.03 2.67 -11.21
C GLY A 77 -1.08 2.79 -12.33
N LEU A 78 -1.88 1.74 -12.58
CA LEU A 78 -2.96 1.77 -13.58
C LEU A 78 -4.22 2.51 -13.09
N CYS A 79 -4.55 2.38 -11.80
CA CYS A 79 -5.76 2.90 -11.19
C CYS A 79 -5.53 3.15 -9.69
N THR A 80 -6.36 3.97 -9.04
CA THR A 80 -6.09 4.45 -7.66
C THR A 80 -7.16 4.10 -6.64
N SER A 81 -8.44 4.03 -7.02
CA SER A 81 -9.54 3.81 -6.08
C SER A 81 -9.82 2.32 -5.89
N LEU A 82 -9.08 1.68 -4.98
CA LEU A 82 -9.28 0.29 -4.58
C LEU A 82 -10.30 0.17 -3.43
N PRO A 83 -11.00 -0.97 -3.30
CA PRO A 83 -11.82 -1.27 -2.13
C PRO A 83 -11.02 -1.20 -0.82
N ASP A 84 -11.69 -0.76 0.25
CA ASP A 84 -11.08 -0.70 1.57
C ASP A 84 -10.72 -2.10 2.10
N PRO A 85 -9.59 -2.24 2.80
CA PRO A 85 -9.24 -3.48 3.48
C PRO A 85 -10.28 -3.90 4.51
N ILE A 86 -10.60 -5.19 4.55
CA ILE A 86 -11.49 -5.77 5.56
C ILE A 86 -10.77 -6.82 6.38
N LYS A 87 -11.26 -7.09 7.60
CA LYS A 87 -10.67 -8.14 8.44
C LYS A 87 -10.73 -9.48 7.71
N GLY A 88 -9.59 -10.17 7.72
CA GLY A 88 -9.44 -11.50 7.13
C GLY A 88 -9.95 -12.61 8.05
N THR A 89 -10.03 -13.83 7.52
CA THR A 89 -10.13 -15.04 8.34
C THR A 89 -8.85 -15.22 9.18
N GLU A 90 -8.97 -15.86 10.34
CA GLU A 90 -7.83 -16.15 11.21
C GLU A 90 -6.75 -16.97 10.49
N CYS A 91 -5.49 -16.83 10.87
CA CYS A 91 -4.37 -17.45 10.15
C CYS A 91 -4.37 -18.99 10.18
N SER A 92 -5.01 -19.61 11.17
CA SER A 92 -5.19 -21.06 11.28
C SER A 92 -6.46 -21.56 10.58
N PHE A 93 -7.20 -20.70 9.89
CA PHE A 93 -8.42 -21.07 9.19
C PHE A 93 -8.12 -21.96 7.97
N SER A 94 -8.98 -22.95 7.73
CA SER A 94 -8.96 -23.79 6.53
C SER A 94 -10.37 -24.23 6.17
N CYS A 95 -10.65 -24.36 4.87
CA CYS A 95 -11.90 -24.92 4.37
C CYS A 95 -11.94 -26.45 4.52
N ASN A 96 -13.12 -27.05 4.37
CA ASN A 96 -13.25 -28.50 4.46
C ASN A 96 -12.62 -29.21 3.25
N ALA A 97 -12.44 -30.52 3.37
CA ALA A 97 -11.98 -31.34 2.26
C ALA A 97 -12.91 -31.20 1.05
N GLY A 98 -12.32 -30.95 -0.12
CA GLY A 98 -13.06 -30.70 -1.36
C GLY A 98 -13.54 -29.26 -1.53
N GLU A 99 -13.18 -28.33 -0.64
CA GLU A 99 -13.50 -26.90 -0.75
C GLU A 99 -12.25 -26.03 -0.92
N PHE A 100 -12.43 -24.85 -1.51
CA PHE A 100 -11.43 -23.79 -1.59
C PHE A 100 -11.98 -22.49 -1.00
N LEU A 101 -11.08 -21.62 -0.54
CA LEU A 101 -11.45 -20.30 -0.03
C LEU A 101 -11.57 -19.32 -1.20
N ASP A 102 -12.77 -18.79 -1.41
CA ASP A 102 -12.99 -17.69 -2.33
C ASP A 102 -12.59 -16.37 -1.65
N MET A 103 -11.56 -15.71 -2.18
CA MET A 103 -11.05 -14.47 -1.64
C MET A 103 -12.03 -13.29 -1.79
N LYS A 104 -12.98 -13.34 -2.73
CA LYS A 104 -13.92 -12.24 -2.97
C LYS A 104 -14.91 -12.09 -1.81
N ASP A 105 -15.45 -13.18 -1.31
CA ASP A 105 -16.45 -13.20 -0.24
C ASP A 105 -15.93 -13.81 1.08
N GLN A 106 -14.69 -14.31 1.09
CA GLN A 106 -14.06 -14.99 2.23
C GLN A 106 -14.84 -16.23 2.68
N SER A 107 -15.45 -16.94 1.74
CA SER A 107 -16.24 -18.15 2.02
C SER A 107 -15.66 -19.40 1.35
N CYS A 108 -15.95 -20.57 1.93
CA CYS A 108 -15.58 -21.84 1.33
C CYS A 108 -16.56 -22.20 0.21
N LYS A 109 -16.02 -22.58 -0.94
CA LYS A 109 -16.77 -23.05 -2.13
C LYS A 109 -16.29 -24.44 -2.52
N PRO A 110 -17.15 -25.30 -3.07
CA PRO A 110 -16.73 -26.62 -3.55
C PRO A 110 -15.73 -26.47 -4.71
N CYS A 111 -14.71 -27.32 -4.71
CA CYS A 111 -13.79 -27.47 -5.83
C CYS A 111 -14.55 -28.01 -7.04
N ALA A 112 -14.17 -27.55 -8.24
CA ALA A 112 -14.67 -28.16 -9.47
C ALA A 112 -14.22 -29.64 -9.56
N GLU A 113 -15.00 -30.45 -10.26
CA GLU A 113 -14.70 -31.88 -10.42
C GLU A 113 -13.28 -32.10 -10.98
N GLY A 114 -12.56 -33.05 -10.39
CA GLY A 114 -11.16 -33.34 -10.73
C GLY A 114 -10.14 -32.28 -10.31
N ARG A 115 -10.54 -31.28 -9.50
CA ARG A 115 -9.64 -30.25 -8.96
C ARG A 115 -9.59 -30.30 -7.43
N TYR A 116 -8.56 -29.66 -6.89
CA TYR A 116 -8.34 -29.51 -5.45
C TYR A 116 -7.83 -28.09 -5.17
N SER A 117 -8.01 -27.63 -3.93
CA SER A 117 -7.52 -26.34 -3.46
C SER A 117 -6.04 -26.45 -3.04
N LEU A 118 -5.17 -25.61 -3.62
CA LEU A 118 -3.78 -25.46 -3.18
C LEU A 118 -3.59 -24.30 -2.19
N GLY A 119 -4.66 -23.57 -1.87
CA GLY A 119 -4.54 -22.29 -1.18
C GLY A 119 -3.66 -21.33 -2.01
N THR A 120 -2.59 -20.83 -1.39
CA THR A 120 -1.57 -19.99 -2.04
C THR A 120 -0.36 -20.79 -2.56
N GLY A 121 -0.39 -22.11 -2.44
CA GLY A 121 0.68 -22.99 -2.90
C GLY A 121 0.73 -23.11 -4.41
N ILE A 122 1.94 -23.34 -4.93
CA ILE A 122 2.17 -23.73 -6.33
C ILE A 122 2.56 -25.21 -6.32
N ARG A 123 1.91 -26.02 -7.18
CA ARG A 123 2.27 -27.42 -7.36
C ARG A 123 3.08 -27.60 -8.63
N PHE A 124 4.20 -28.31 -8.50
CA PHE A 124 4.95 -28.86 -9.62
C PHE A 124 4.68 -30.37 -9.63
N ASP A 125 4.23 -30.90 -10.77
CA ASP A 125 3.92 -32.32 -10.95
C ASP A 125 4.96 -33.08 -11.75
N GLU A 126 5.63 -32.35 -12.63
CA GLU A 126 6.57 -32.88 -13.60
C GLU A 126 7.75 -31.93 -13.63
N TRP A 127 8.94 -32.50 -13.53
CA TRP A 127 10.19 -31.77 -13.60
C TRP A 127 11.27 -32.69 -14.15
N ASP A 128 11.91 -32.28 -15.26
CA ASP A 128 13.08 -32.98 -15.80
C ASP A 128 14.33 -32.67 -14.96
N GLU A 129 14.43 -31.42 -14.49
CA GLU A 129 15.47 -30.93 -13.59
C GLU A 129 14.84 -30.46 -12.27
N LEU A 130 15.53 -30.71 -11.16
CA LEU A 130 15.04 -30.37 -9.84
C LEU A 130 14.83 -28.84 -9.73
N PRO A 131 13.61 -28.36 -9.36
CA PRO A 131 13.34 -26.93 -9.30
C PRO A 131 14.27 -26.19 -8.34
N HIS A 132 14.55 -24.92 -8.64
CA HIS A 132 15.39 -24.09 -7.78
C HIS A 132 14.87 -24.05 -6.32
N GLY A 133 15.80 -24.16 -5.38
CA GLY A 133 15.49 -24.19 -3.95
C GLY A 133 15.15 -25.58 -3.39
N PHE A 134 15.11 -26.62 -4.24
CA PHE A 134 14.99 -28.01 -3.81
C PHE A 134 16.37 -28.69 -3.80
N ALA A 135 16.57 -29.62 -2.86
CA ALA A 135 17.75 -30.47 -2.78
C ALA A 135 17.32 -31.92 -2.49
N SER A 136 17.95 -32.88 -3.16
CA SER A 136 17.75 -34.31 -2.90
C SER A 136 18.87 -34.82 -2.02
N LEU A 137 18.53 -35.36 -0.85
CA LEU A 137 19.48 -35.99 0.07
C LEU A 137 19.12 -37.48 0.16
N SER A 138 20.05 -38.34 -0.26
CA SER A 138 19.92 -39.79 -0.07
C SER A 138 20.50 -40.15 1.31
N ALA A 139 19.68 -40.77 2.16
CA ALA A 139 20.15 -41.37 3.40
C ALA A 139 20.28 -42.89 3.20
N ASN A 140 21.51 -43.39 3.13
CA ASN A 140 21.75 -44.83 3.25
C ASN A 140 21.61 -45.18 4.73
N MET A 141 20.56 -45.92 5.08
CA MET A 141 20.48 -46.57 6.38
C MET A 141 21.42 -47.78 6.36
N GLU A 142 22.73 -47.53 6.43
CA GLU A 142 23.67 -48.60 6.76
C GLU A 142 23.45 -48.90 8.25
N LEU A 143 22.92 -50.09 8.53
CA LEU A 143 22.80 -50.62 9.88
C LEU A 143 24.20 -50.73 10.47
N ASP A 144 24.54 -49.89 11.44
CA ASP A 144 25.71 -50.07 12.29
C ASP A 144 25.50 -51.35 13.12
N ASP A 145 25.99 -52.47 12.61
CA ASP A 145 26.23 -53.68 13.38
C ASP A 145 27.34 -53.39 14.39
N SER A 146 26.94 -53.01 15.60
CA SER A 146 27.86 -52.79 16.73
C SER A 146 27.14 -53.13 18.03
N ALA A 147 26.78 -54.40 18.18
CA ALA A 147 26.43 -54.97 19.47
C ALA A 147 27.51 -55.96 19.92
N ALA A 148 28.45 -55.41 20.70
CA ALA A 148 29.25 -56.06 21.74
C ALA A 148 30.30 -57.11 21.31
N GLU A 149 31.49 -56.59 21.02
CA GLU A 149 32.75 -57.25 21.35
C GLU A 149 32.81 -57.59 22.86
N SER A 150 33.00 -58.88 23.14
CA SER A 150 33.81 -59.49 24.20
C SER A 150 34.10 -58.66 25.45
N THR A 151 33.60 -59.12 26.61
CA THR A 151 34.25 -58.83 27.90
C THR A 151 34.22 -60.07 28.78
N GLY A 152 35.41 -60.63 29.06
CA GLY A 152 35.72 -61.42 30.26
C GLY A 152 35.52 -62.92 30.16
#